data_AF-A0A925AP03-F1
#
_entry.id   AF-A0A925AP03-F1
#
_cell.length_a   1.000
_cell.length_b   1.000
_cell.length_c   1.000
_cell.angle_alpha   90.00
_cell.angle_beta   90.00
_cell.angle_gamma   90.00
#
_symmetry.space_group_name_H-M   'P 1'
#
loop_
_entity.id
_entity.type
_entity.pdbx_description
1 polymer ?
#
loop_
_entity_poly.entity_id
_entity_poly.type
_entity_poly.pdbx_seq_one_letter_code
_entity_poly.pdbx_strand_id
1 'polypeptide(L)'
;DVRRRPAPADAGVIVSNPPYGVRMESRETLASFYPQLGTALKEQFAGWTVYLISPEMTLPGQLGLKASRRTPVYNGAIECRLFEFRMVAGTMRDK
;
A
#
# COMPACT_ATOMS: atom_id res chain seq x y z
N ASP A 1 4.03 3.19 -14.25
CA ASP A 1 3.17 3.53 -13.11
C ASP A 1 2.35 2.29 -12.75
N VAL A 2 2.43 1.82 -11.50
CA VAL A 2 1.70 0.62 -11.03
C VAL A 2 0.18 0.81 -11.11
N ARG A 3 -0.30 2.06 -11.15
CA ARG A 3 -1.73 2.37 -11.28
C ARG A 3 -2.31 2.05 -12.65
N ARG A 4 -1.47 1.85 -13.67
CA ARG A 4 -1.89 1.74 -15.08
C ARG A 4 -1.35 0.50 -15.78
N ARG A 5 -0.77 -0.46 -15.04
CA ARG A 5 -0.12 -1.62 -15.62
C ARG A 5 -0.69 -2.89 -14.99
N PRO A 6 -1.24 -3.83 -15.78
CA PRO A 6 -1.72 -5.09 -15.25
C PRO A 6 -0.57 -5.88 -14.61
N ALA A 7 -0.91 -6.75 -13.66
CA ALA A 7 0.05 -7.67 -13.09
C ALA A 7 0.76 -8.48 -14.21
N PRO A 8 2.10 -8.62 -14.16
CA PRO A 8 2.85 -9.38 -15.16
C PRO A 8 2.70 -10.90 -15.02
N ALA A 9 2.06 -11.38 -13.95
CA ALA A 9 1.82 -12.79 -13.63
C ALA A 9 0.63 -12.92 -12.67
N ASP A 10 0.10 -14.13 -12.52
CA ASP A 10 -1.06 -14.41 -11.65
C ASP A 10 -0.79 -14.17 -10.15
N ALA A 11 0.47 -14.30 -9.74
CA ALA A 11 0.90 -14.05 -8.37
C ALA A 11 2.32 -13.47 -8.35
N GLY A 12 2.62 -12.72 -7.31
CA GLY A 12 3.93 -12.10 -7.12
C GLY A 12 3.98 -11.21 -5.90
N VAL A 13 5.09 -10.49 -5.77
CA VAL A 13 5.33 -9.57 -4.67
C VAL A 13 5.64 -8.17 -5.21
N ILE A 14 4.93 -7.17 -4.67
CA ILE A 14 5.29 -5.75 -4.82
C ILE A 14 5.94 -5.31 -3.52
N VAL A 15 7.10 -4.66 -3.60
CA VAL A 15 7.71 -3.96 -2.46
C VAL A 15 7.96 -2.53 -2.86
N SER A 16 7.53 -1.58 -2.03
CA SER A 16 7.76 -0.15 -2.30
C SER A 16 7.94 0.65 -1.01
N ASN A 17 8.73 1.71 -1.10
CA ASN A 17 8.84 2.75 -0.10
C ASN A 17 8.13 4.01 -0.64
N PRO A 18 6.78 4.08 -0.55
CA PRO A 18 6.01 5.17 -1.13
C PRO A 18 6.31 6.51 -0.42
N PRO A 19 6.08 7.65 -1.08
CA PRO A 19 6.26 8.96 -0.46
C PRO A 19 5.34 9.19 0.74
N TYR A 20 5.90 9.48 1.92
CA TYR A 20 5.18 9.61 3.20
C TYR A 20 5.07 11.06 3.72
N GLY A 21 4.92 12.03 2.81
CA GLY A 21 4.36 13.34 3.17
C GLY A 21 5.15 14.18 4.19
N VAL A 22 6.49 14.06 4.21
CA VAL A 22 7.36 14.81 5.14
C VAL A 22 7.21 16.33 4.97
N ARG A 23 6.81 16.79 3.78
CA ARG A 23 6.52 18.21 3.48
C ARG A 23 5.01 18.44 3.35
N MET A 24 4.55 19.64 3.74
CA MET A 24 3.13 20.03 3.70
C MET A 24 2.55 19.91 2.30
N GLU A 25 3.24 20.40 1.25
CA GLU A 25 2.77 20.29 -0.14
C GLU A 25 2.61 18.83 -0.62
N SER A 26 3.36 17.91 -0.01
CA SER A 26 3.28 16.49 -0.35
C SER A 26 2.06 15.84 0.27
N ARG A 27 1.59 16.28 1.44
CA ARG A 27 0.44 15.65 2.11
C ARG A 27 -0.85 15.79 1.32
N GLU A 28 -1.12 16.96 0.76
CA GLU A 28 -2.30 17.20 -0.06
C GLU A 28 -2.30 16.34 -1.33
N THR A 29 -1.14 16.27 -2.00
CA THR A 29 -0.95 15.40 -3.17
C THR A 29 -1.17 13.93 -2.81
N LEU A 30 -0.67 13.50 -1.64
CA LEU A 30 -0.77 12.12 -1.18
C LEU A 30 -2.19 11.70 -0.79
N ALA A 31 -3.02 12.63 -0.34
CA ALA A 31 -4.42 12.38 0.00
C ALA A 31 -5.21 11.84 -1.21
N SER A 32 -4.89 12.30 -2.43
CA SER A 32 -5.49 11.79 -3.66
C SER A 32 -4.77 10.53 -4.21
N PHE A 33 -3.47 10.41 -3.95
CA PHE A 33 -2.63 9.33 -4.48
C PHE A 33 -2.94 7.97 -3.84
N TYR A 34 -3.03 7.90 -2.51
CA TYR A 34 -3.20 6.63 -1.81
C TYR A 34 -4.53 5.91 -2.13
N PRO A 35 -5.69 6.59 -2.21
CA PRO A 35 -6.92 5.95 -2.65
C PRO A 35 -6.80 5.36 -4.06
N GLN A 36 -6.19 6.09 -5.00
CA GLN A 36 -5.98 5.61 -6.38
C GLN A 36 -5.04 4.41 -6.44
N LEU A 37 -3.97 4.43 -5.64
CA LEU A 37 -3.06 3.29 -5.52
C LEU A 37 -3.79 2.06 -4.97
N GLY A 38 -4.58 2.22 -3.91
CA GLY A 38 -5.38 1.15 -3.32
C GLY A 38 -6.36 0.52 -4.31
N THR A 39 -7.06 1.35 -5.10
CA THR A 39 -7.95 0.88 -6.17
C THR A 39 -7.19 0.07 -7.23
N ALA A 40 -6.09 0.60 -7.76
CA ALA A 40 -5.33 -0.09 -8.79
C ALA A 40 -4.75 -1.42 -8.30
N LEU A 41 -4.29 -1.50 -7.05
CA LEU A 41 -3.79 -2.75 -6.46
C LEU A 41 -4.90 -3.83 -6.38
N LYS A 42 -6.13 -3.44 -6.03
CA LYS A 42 -7.27 -4.37 -5.99
C LYS A 42 -7.67 -4.85 -7.39
N GLU A 43 -7.70 -3.93 -8.35
CA GLU A 43 -8.17 -4.21 -9.72
C GLU A 43 -7.16 -5.03 -10.53
N GLN A 44 -5.87 -4.74 -10.37
CA GLN A 44 -4.84 -5.22 -11.30
C GLN A 44 -3.93 -6.30 -10.70
N PHE A 45 -3.92 -6.49 -9.37
CA PHE A 45 -2.95 -7.33 -8.66
C PHE A 45 -3.59 -8.35 -7.70
N ALA A 46 -4.81 -8.81 -7.97
CA ALA A 46 -5.38 -9.95 -7.24
C ALA A 46 -4.42 -11.16 -7.28
N GLY A 47 -4.24 -11.85 -6.15
CA GLY A 47 -3.27 -12.94 -6.00
C GLY A 47 -1.88 -12.50 -5.55
N TRP A 48 -1.59 -11.19 -5.52
CA TRP A 48 -0.29 -10.66 -5.13
C TRP A 48 -0.21 -10.29 -3.65
N THR A 49 1.02 -10.25 -3.14
CA THR A 49 1.32 -9.66 -1.83
C THR A 49 2.04 -8.34 -2.01
N VAL A 50 1.55 -7.28 -1.35
CA VAL A 50 2.11 -5.94 -1.42
C VAL A 50 2.73 -5.58 -0.08
N TYR A 51 3.97 -5.13 -0.11
CA TYR A 51 4.70 -4.61 1.04
C TYR A 51 4.98 -3.13 0.86
N LEU A 52 4.51 -2.30 1.79
CA LEU A 52 4.76 -0.85 1.80
C LEU A 52 5.44 -0.44 3.11
N ILE A 53 6.53 0.31 3.00
CA ILE A 53 7.21 0.91 4.16
C ILE A 53 6.63 2.31 4.39
N SER A 54 6.17 2.59 5.61
CA SER A 54 5.73 3.95 5.98
C SER A 54 5.83 4.19 7.49
N PRO A 55 6.13 5.43 7.92
CA PRO A 55 5.97 5.84 9.32
C PRO A 55 4.50 6.09 9.70
N GLU A 56 3.60 6.23 8.74
CA GLU A 56 2.19 6.56 8.98
C GLU A 56 1.35 5.31 9.25
N MET A 57 0.85 5.19 10.49
CA MET A 57 -0.06 4.10 10.89
C MET A 57 -1.43 4.14 10.19
N THR A 58 -1.79 5.29 9.62
CA THR A 58 -3.02 5.55 8.87
C THR A 58 -2.98 5.05 7.42
N LEU A 59 -1.81 4.64 6.91
CA LEU A 59 -1.63 4.20 5.53
C LEU A 59 -2.65 3.15 5.07
N PRO A 60 -2.95 2.08 5.83
CA PRO A 60 -3.97 1.10 5.43
C PRO A 60 -5.35 1.73 5.16
N GLY A 61 -5.74 2.71 5.98
CA GLY A 61 -7.00 3.44 5.81
C GLY A 61 -6.99 4.33 4.57
N GLN A 62 -5.88 5.03 4.31
CA GLN A 62 -5.71 5.86 3.11
C GLN A 62 -5.76 5.04 1.82
N LEU A 63 -5.25 3.81 1.84
CA LEU A 63 -5.32 2.86 0.72
C LEU A 63 -6.70 2.15 0.61
N GLY A 64 -7.54 2.23 1.66
CA GLY A 64 -8.74 1.39 1.76
C GLY A 64 -8.42 -0.11 1.75
N LEU A 65 -7.29 -0.51 2.32
CA LEU A 65 -6.80 -1.90 2.36
C LEU A 65 -6.63 -2.37 3.82
N LYS A 66 -6.95 -3.64 4.08
CA LYS A 66 -6.68 -4.28 5.37
C LYS A 66 -5.26 -4.85 5.36
N ALA A 67 -4.40 -4.33 6.22
CA ALA A 67 -3.06 -4.89 6.39
C ALA A 67 -3.15 -6.26 7.07
N SER A 68 -2.52 -7.29 6.48
CA SER A 68 -2.40 -8.64 7.05
C SER A 68 -1.31 -8.73 8.11
N ARG A 69 -0.27 -7.90 8.00
CA ARG A 69 0.84 -7.82 8.96
C ARG A 69 1.38 -6.40 9.03
N ARG A 70 1.89 -6.01 10.20
CA ARG A 70 2.61 -4.75 10.45
C ARG A 70 3.89 -5.07 11.20
N THR A 71 5.02 -5.08 10.49
CA THR A 71 6.32 -5.39 11.10
C THR A 71 7.06 -4.10 11.45
N PRO A 72 7.47 -3.87 12.71
CA PRO A 72 8.36 -2.77 13.07
C PRO A 72 9.68 -2.83 12.31
N VAL A 73 10.07 -1.72 11.70
CA VAL A 73 11.35 -1.55 11.00
C VAL A 73 11.87 -0.13 11.22
N TYR A 74 13.18 0.07 11.05
CA TYR A 74 13.80 1.39 11.10
C TYR A 74 14.29 1.78 9.70
N ASN A 75 13.77 2.88 9.16
CA ASN A 75 14.26 3.47 7.92
C ASN A 75 15.25 4.60 8.29
N GLY A 76 16.50 4.21 8.52
CA GLY A 76 17.47 5.07 9.20
C GLY A 76 17.04 5.34 10.65
N ALA A 77 16.99 6.60 11.05
CA ALA A 77 16.52 6.99 12.39
C ALA A 77 14.99 7.06 12.54
N ILE A 78 14.23 6.78 11.46
CA ILE A 78 12.78 6.90 11.44
C ILE A 78 12.16 5.54 11.76
N GLU A 79 11.38 5.46 12.83
CA GLU A 79 10.57 4.27 13.11
C GLU A 79 9.44 4.16 12.09
N CYS A 80 9.37 3.01 11.42
CA CYS A 80 8.38 2.71 10.40
C CYS A 80 7.67 1.39 10.70
N ARG A 81 6.65 1.10 9.89
CA ARG A 81 6.11 -0.24 9.71
C ARG A 81 6.28 -0.68 8.27
N LEU A 82 6.68 -1.94 8.10
CA LEU A 82 6.48 -2.67 6.86
C LEU A 82 5.07 -3.26 6.91
N PHE A 83 4.17 -2.68 6.13
CA PHE A 83 2.79 -3.16 6.00
C PHE A 83 2.74 -4.24 4.92
N GLU A 84 2.19 -5.40 5.27
CA GLU A 84 1.81 -6.44 4.31
C GLU A 84 0.33 -6.29 3.97
N PHE A 85 0.00 -6.35 2.69
CA PHE A 85 -1.36 -6.43 2.19
C PHE A 85 -1.48 -7.62 1.24
N ARG A 86 -2.44 -8.51 1.49
CA ARG A 86 -2.77 -9.61 0.59
C ARG A 86 -3.89 -9.17 -0.34
N MET A 87 -3.59 -9.11 -1.64
CA MET A 87 -4.58 -8.76 -2.65
C MET A 87 -5.37 -10.00 -3.00
N VAL A 88 -6.67 -9.97 -2.76
CA VAL A 88 -7.59 -11.05 -3.12
C VAL A 88 -8.53 -10.56 -4.20
N ALA A 89 -8.99 -11.47 -5.06
CA ALA A 89 -10.08 -11.17 -5.97
C ALA A 89 -11.36 -10.92 -5.16
N GLY A 90 -12.02 -9.77 -5.35
CA GLY A 90 -13.23 -9.39 -4.62
C GLY A 90 -12.97 -8.63 -3.31
N THR A 91 -13.91 -8.70 -2.36
CA THR A 91 -13.88 -7.88 -1.13
C THR A 91 -13.63 -8.73 0.13
N MET A 92 -12.66 -8.33 0.95
CA MET A 92 -12.42 -8.88 2.30
C MET A 92 -13.38 -8.27 3.34
N ARG A 93 -14.68 -8.24 3.06
CA ARG A 93 -15.68 -7.89 4.08
C ARG A 93 -16.05 -9.18 4.80
N ASP A 94 -15.67 -9.26 6.07
CA ASP A 94 -16.25 -10.25 6.97
C ASP A 94 -17.76 -9.96 7.04
N LYS A 95 -18.57 -11.00 6.83
CA LYS A 95 -20.04 -10.93 6.76
C LYS A 95 -20.65 -10.92 8.15
#